data_AF-A0A9P6JP97-F1
#
_entry.id   AF-A0A9P6JP97-F1
#
_cell.length_a   1.000
_cell.length_b   1.000
_cell.length_c   1.000
_cell.angle_alpha   90.00
_cell.angle_beta   90.00
_cell.angle_gamma   90.00
#
_symmetry.space_group_name_H-M   'P 1'
#
loop_
_entity.id
_entity.type
_entity.pdbx_description
1 polymer ?
#
loop_
_entity_poly.entity_id
_entity_poly.type
_entity_poly.pdbx_seq_one_letter_code
_entity_poly.pdbx_strand_id
1 'polypeptide(L)'
;MQTHWSRFNNILTCLIIVLFLVTGTLADDSACPPRPLIVYSPFTPWFHFYNGSSQYCWDCASCVFIRADETRKQQFGATALVMGFIPSTLRDVSWPERRIVNISQQLPPIVETIVRALGLDPHITTVDGTKQKSLRIMAEGLAVNSSWLARWAYRKEKWVIVAVVWTSGTGLLLSYAALSVMELLSKRSALGCTYPVYVTTWYILAVFPAGVHVFFANRGSQLSATEKMVDQLQPSTTSSSRGQAGRSLDEGQLASSTNNQTERKKATEGTKFDCHCAGEQWFVQFPWALYYILGTLIFTSIMAVTVIEMVAWFLCAMFVTAASKLLGFFICMSFEATGEGRHRLRMSEQKLDDEMNFQYT
;
A
#
# COMPACT_ATOMS: atom_id res chain seq x y z
N MET A 1 -19.07 -21.26 -9.77
CA MET A 1 -18.32 -20.09 -10.28
C MET A 1 -19.23 -18.98 -10.84
N GLN A 2 -20.36 -19.30 -11.49
CA GLN A 2 -21.31 -18.31 -12.02
C GLN A 2 -22.05 -17.44 -10.97
N THR A 3 -22.28 -17.93 -9.75
CA THR A 3 -23.05 -17.21 -8.71
C THR A 3 -22.31 -16.03 -8.06
N HIS A 4 -20.97 -16.00 -8.16
CA HIS A 4 -20.17 -14.89 -7.62
C HIS A 4 -20.05 -13.72 -8.60
N TRP A 5 -20.17 -13.99 -9.90
CA TRP A 5 -20.10 -12.96 -10.94
C TRP A 5 -21.34 -12.04 -10.91
N SER A 6 -22.52 -12.57 -10.60
CA SER A 6 -23.74 -11.74 -10.51
C SER A 6 -23.72 -10.78 -9.31
N ARG A 7 -23.15 -11.19 -8.17
CA ARG A 7 -23.04 -10.33 -6.99
C ARG A 7 -22.05 -9.17 -7.20
N PHE A 8 -20.94 -9.42 -7.91
CA PHE A 8 -19.99 -8.36 -8.24
C PHE A 8 -20.58 -7.36 -9.24
N ASN A 9 -21.33 -7.86 -10.24
CA ASN A 9 -21.99 -7.00 -11.22
C ASN A 9 -23.07 -6.11 -10.59
N ASN A 10 -23.79 -6.62 -9.58
CA ASN A 10 -24.79 -5.86 -8.82
C ASN A 10 -24.18 -4.76 -7.94
N ILE A 11 -23.01 -5.00 -7.35
CA ILE A 11 -22.30 -3.97 -6.56
C ILE A 11 -21.73 -2.89 -7.49
N LEU A 12 -21.16 -3.28 -8.64
CA LEU A 12 -20.64 -2.34 -9.63
C LEU A 12 -21.75 -1.49 -10.25
N THR A 13 -22.90 -2.09 -10.58
CA THR A 13 -24.08 -1.34 -11.07
C THR A 13 -24.66 -0.43 -10.00
N CYS A 14 -24.71 -0.84 -8.72
CA CYS A 14 -25.09 0.07 -7.63
C CYS A 14 -24.11 1.24 -7.50
N LEU A 15 -22.80 1.01 -7.61
CA LEU A 15 -21.79 2.07 -7.59
C LEU A 15 -21.92 3.02 -8.78
N ILE A 16 -22.19 2.52 -9.98
CA ILE A 16 -22.42 3.33 -11.19
C ILE A 16 -23.73 4.12 -11.07
N ILE A 17 -24.80 3.51 -10.53
CA ILE A 17 -26.09 4.19 -10.32
C ILE A 17 -25.95 5.27 -9.24
N VAL A 18 -25.20 5.02 -8.16
CA VAL A 18 -24.88 6.05 -7.15
C VAL A 18 -24.02 7.15 -7.75
N LEU A 19 -23.04 6.82 -8.61
CA LEU A 19 -22.22 7.81 -9.32
C LEU A 19 -23.09 8.67 -10.27
N PHE A 20 -24.06 8.06 -10.96
CA PHE A 20 -24.99 8.74 -11.86
C PHE A 20 -26.06 9.57 -11.11
N LEU A 21 -26.49 9.12 -9.93
CA LEU A 21 -27.42 9.86 -9.05
C LEU A 21 -26.73 11.06 -8.39
N VAL A 22 -25.41 11.02 -8.20
CA VAL A 22 -24.61 12.17 -7.72
C VAL A 22 -24.39 13.22 -8.82
N THR A 23 -24.48 12.85 -10.11
CA THR A 23 -24.43 13.79 -11.26
C THR A 23 -25.78 14.43 -11.60
N GLY A 24 -26.61 14.70 -10.60
CA GLY A 24 -27.95 15.27 -10.77
C GLY A 24 -27.96 16.72 -11.25
N THR A 25 -28.54 16.90 -12.45
CA THR A 25 -29.23 18.09 -13.00
C THR A 25 -28.45 19.40 -13.10
N LEU A 26 -27.97 19.69 -14.31
CA LEU A 26 -27.62 21.03 -14.79
C LEU A 26 -28.89 21.90 -14.79
N ALA A 27 -29.04 22.72 -13.76
CA ALA A 27 -30.01 23.80 -13.74
C ALA A 27 -29.33 25.06 -14.30
N ASP A 28 -29.92 25.58 -15.38
CA ASP A 28 -29.66 26.92 -15.89
C ASP A 28 -30.14 27.97 -14.88
N ASP A 29 -29.52 29.14 -14.94
CA ASP A 29 -29.86 30.40 -14.25
C ASP A 29 -29.43 30.57 -12.77
N SER A 30 -28.20 31.05 -12.57
CA SER A 30 -27.96 32.07 -11.53
C SER A 30 -26.77 32.97 -11.85
N ALA A 31 -26.96 34.29 -11.77
CA ALA A 31 -25.94 35.27 -12.08
C ALA A 31 -24.67 35.09 -11.21
N CYS A 32 -23.50 35.14 -11.85
CA CYS A 32 -22.21 34.98 -11.18
C CYS A 32 -22.02 36.00 -10.01
N PRO A 33 -21.66 35.53 -8.80
CA PRO A 33 -21.48 36.41 -7.64
C PRO A 33 -20.34 37.44 -7.85
N PRO A 34 -20.35 38.60 -7.16
CA PRO A 34 -19.49 39.75 -7.48
C PRO A 34 -17.98 39.43 -7.44
N ARG A 35 -17.22 39.94 -8.43
CA ARG A 35 -15.80 39.65 -8.70
C ARG A 35 -14.83 39.71 -7.50
N PRO A 36 -14.84 40.75 -6.62
CA PRO A 36 -13.81 40.89 -5.60
C PRO A 36 -13.86 39.83 -4.50
N LEU A 37 -15.02 39.21 -4.25
CA LEU A 37 -15.14 38.17 -3.23
C LEU A 37 -14.49 36.84 -3.64
N ILE A 38 -14.25 36.62 -4.94
CA ILE A 38 -14.10 35.26 -5.47
C ILE A 38 -12.71 34.99 -6.02
N VAL A 39 -12.03 35.97 -6.62
CA VAL A 39 -10.76 35.69 -7.34
C VAL A 39 -9.53 35.83 -6.42
N TYR A 40 -9.56 36.80 -5.50
CA TYR A 40 -8.37 37.26 -4.76
C TYR A 40 -8.35 36.96 -3.26
N SER A 41 -9.41 36.37 -2.69
CA SER A 41 -9.44 36.07 -1.26
C SER A 41 -8.93 34.64 -0.99
N PRO A 42 -7.77 34.47 -0.33
CA PRO A 42 -7.35 33.16 0.18
C PRO A 42 -8.17 32.81 1.44
N PHE A 43 -8.37 31.51 1.68
CA PHE A 43 -8.96 30.96 2.92
C PHE A 43 -10.35 31.47 3.31
N THR A 44 -11.19 31.86 2.34
CA THR A 44 -12.59 32.22 2.62
C THR A 44 -13.45 30.97 2.75
N PRO A 45 -14.19 30.80 3.87
CA PRO A 45 -15.02 29.63 4.05
C PRO A 45 -16.11 29.53 2.99
N TRP A 46 -16.32 28.32 2.47
CA TRP A 46 -17.26 28.05 1.37
C TRP A 46 -18.72 28.31 1.71
N PHE A 47 -19.11 28.14 2.98
CA PHE A 47 -20.49 28.31 3.42
C PHE A 47 -20.98 29.76 3.36
N HIS A 48 -20.10 30.75 3.15
CA HIS A 48 -20.52 32.11 2.83
C HIS A 48 -21.14 32.25 1.43
N PHE A 49 -20.88 31.31 0.54
CA PHE A 49 -21.29 31.36 -0.86
C PHE A 49 -22.33 30.31 -1.22
N TYR A 50 -22.50 29.27 -0.40
CA TYR A 50 -23.41 28.17 -0.72
C TYR A 50 -24.86 28.51 -0.38
N ASN A 51 -25.73 28.37 -1.38
CA ASN A 51 -27.17 28.56 -1.22
C ASN A 51 -27.98 27.28 -1.47
N GLY A 52 -27.46 26.11 -1.08
CA GLY A 52 -28.24 24.86 -1.03
C GLY A 52 -28.24 23.98 -2.28
N SER A 53 -27.84 24.46 -3.46
CA SER A 53 -27.78 23.64 -4.69
C SER A 53 -26.37 23.17 -5.03
N SER A 54 -26.21 21.90 -5.41
CA SER A 54 -24.95 21.33 -5.92
C SER A 54 -24.51 22.00 -7.23
N GLN A 55 -25.46 22.38 -8.08
CA GLN A 55 -25.20 23.03 -9.36
C GLN A 55 -24.55 24.40 -9.17
N TYR A 56 -24.97 25.14 -8.13
CA TYR A 56 -24.42 26.46 -7.81
C TYR A 56 -22.90 26.44 -7.60
N CYS A 57 -22.33 25.31 -7.18
CA CYS A 57 -20.90 25.13 -6.98
C CYS A 57 -20.15 25.05 -8.31
N TRP A 58 -20.70 24.30 -9.26
CA TRP A 58 -20.18 24.18 -10.61
C TRP A 58 -20.29 25.52 -11.35
N ASP A 59 -21.42 26.21 -11.18
CA ASP A 59 -21.63 27.53 -11.76
C ASP A 59 -20.66 28.54 -11.14
N CYS A 60 -20.49 28.53 -9.82
CA CYS A 60 -19.54 29.40 -9.14
C CYS A 60 -18.11 29.13 -9.60
N ALA A 61 -17.67 27.87 -9.70
CA ALA A 61 -16.36 27.51 -10.22
C ALA A 61 -16.15 27.99 -11.66
N SER A 62 -17.17 27.80 -12.52
CA SER A 62 -17.18 28.29 -13.90
C SER A 62 -17.10 29.82 -13.97
N CYS A 63 -17.87 30.51 -13.12
CA CYS A 63 -17.84 31.95 -12.97
C CYS A 63 -16.46 32.46 -12.51
N VAL A 64 -15.81 31.79 -11.55
CA VAL A 64 -14.45 32.12 -11.12
C VAL A 64 -13.50 32.04 -12.31
N PHE A 65 -13.58 30.96 -13.09
CA PHE A 65 -12.70 30.71 -14.22
C PHE A 65 -12.93 31.72 -15.35
N ILE A 66 -14.19 31.96 -15.73
CA ILE A 66 -14.56 32.88 -16.82
C ILE A 66 -14.18 34.32 -16.48
N ARG A 67 -14.35 34.75 -15.22
CA ARG A 67 -14.08 36.13 -14.78
C ARG A 67 -12.61 36.39 -14.42
N ALA A 68 -11.77 35.36 -14.33
CA ALA A 68 -10.36 35.51 -14.04
C ALA A 68 -9.58 36.08 -15.24
N ASP A 69 -8.52 36.84 -14.97
CA ASP A 69 -7.60 37.30 -16.01
C ASP A 69 -6.88 36.11 -16.68
N GLU A 70 -6.41 36.28 -17.92
CA GLU A 70 -5.78 35.19 -18.69
C GLU A 70 -4.57 34.56 -17.98
N THR A 71 -3.76 35.37 -17.29
CA THR A 71 -2.64 34.89 -16.47
C THR A 71 -3.11 33.96 -15.34
N ARG A 72 -4.28 34.25 -14.76
CA ARG A 72 -4.85 33.48 -13.67
C ARG A 72 -5.50 32.19 -14.15
N LYS A 73 -6.10 32.18 -15.34
CA LYS A 73 -6.59 30.95 -15.99
C LYS A 73 -5.45 29.96 -16.23
N GLN A 74 -4.30 30.44 -16.72
CA GLN A 74 -3.09 29.62 -16.85
C GLN A 74 -2.62 29.08 -15.51
N GLN A 75 -2.63 29.93 -14.46
CA GLN A 75 -2.30 29.51 -13.10
C GLN A 75 -3.23 28.41 -12.58
N PHE A 76 -4.55 28.50 -12.81
CA PHE A 76 -5.50 27.47 -12.39
C PHE A 76 -5.25 26.13 -13.11
N GLY A 77 -4.96 26.17 -14.41
CA GLY A 77 -4.57 24.97 -15.15
C GLY A 77 -3.29 24.33 -14.59
N ALA A 78 -2.27 25.13 -14.32
CA ALA A 78 -1.01 24.65 -13.72
C ALA A 78 -1.23 24.10 -12.29
N THR A 79 -2.06 24.76 -11.49
CA THR A 79 -2.35 24.34 -10.11
C THR A 79 -3.10 23.02 -10.08
N ALA A 80 -4.11 22.83 -10.93
CA ALA A 80 -4.83 21.57 -11.05
C ALA A 80 -3.87 20.42 -11.44
N LEU A 81 -2.94 20.68 -12.36
CA LEU A 81 -1.90 19.72 -12.74
C LEU A 81 -0.99 19.37 -11.54
N VAL A 82 -0.46 20.37 -10.83
CA VAL A 82 0.40 20.14 -9.64
C VAL A 82 -0.36 19.37 -8.56
N MET A 83 -1.58 19.77 -8.24
CA MET A 83 -2.43 19.10 -7.24
C MET A 83 -2.71 17.65 -7.65
N GLY A 84 -3.01 17.39 -8.93
CA GLY A 84 -3.22 16.04 -9.46
C GLY A 84 -1.97 15.15 -9.38
N PHE A 85 -0.77 15.73 -9.39
CA PHE A 85 0.48 14.98 -9.19
C PHE A 85 0.81 14.71 -7.71
N ILE A 86 0.21 15.40 -6.75
CA ILE A 86 0.49 15.20 -5.32
C ILE A 86 0.26 13.74 -4.91
N PRO A 87 -0.89 13.10 -5.19
CA PRO A 87 -1.11 11.70 -4.83
C PRO A 87 -0.02 10.75 -5.35
N SER A 88 0.38 10.92 -6.61
CA SER A 88 1.38 10.05 -7.26
C SER A 88 2.79 10.31 -6.77
N THR A 89 3.18 11.59 -6.65
CA THR A 89 4.53 11.98 -6.21
C THR A 89 4.77 11.63 -4.75
N LEU A 90 3.83 11.93 -3.85
CA LEU A 90 3.96 11.56 -2.44
C LEU A 90 3.97 10.06 -2.24
N ARG A 91 3.22 9.34 -3.07
CA ARG A 91 3.22 7.89 -3.11
C ARG A 91 4.62 7.34 -3.44
N ASP A 92 5.33 7.91 -4.40
CA ASP A 92 6.61 7.38 -4.90
C ASP A 92 7.87 7.94 -4.18
N VAL A 93 7.80 9.15 -3.62
CA VAL A 93 8.95 9.83 -2.98
C VAL A 93 9.14 9.43 -1.50
N SER A 94 8.15 8.81 -0.85
CA SER A 94 8.21 8.51 0.59
C SER A 94 8.71 7.08 0.93
N TRP A 95 10.02 6.96 1.18
CA TRP A 95 10.72 5.98 2.07
C TRP A 95 10.73 4.47 1.68
N PRO A 96 11.91 3.80 1.81
CA PRO A 96 12.86 3.55 0.73
C PRO A 96 12.48 2.39 -0.22
N GLU A 97 13.02 2.50 -1.44
CA GLU A 97 13.16 1.58 -2.59
C GLU A 97 12.01 0.67 -3.03
N ARG A 98 11.14 0.14 -2.15
CA ARG A 98 9.99 -0.68 -2.56
C ARG A 98 8.75 -0.60 -1.65
N ARG A 99 8.74 0.23 -0.60
CA ARG A 99 7.70 0.22 0.46
C ARG A 99 7.55 -1.12 1.20
N ILE A 100 8.48 -2.03 0.97
CA ILE A 100 8.47 -3.36 1.54
C ILE A 100 9.01 -3.25 2.95
N VAL A 101 8.23 -3.71 3.92
CA VAL A 101 8.68 -3.95 5.28
C VAL A 101 8.77 -5.45 5.45
N ASN A 102 9.99 -5.97 5.62
CA ASN A 102 10.16 -7.39 5.88
C ASN A 102 9.77 -7.68 7.32
N ILE A 103 8.90 -8.66 7.49
CA ILE A 103 8.35 -9.06 8.79
C ILE A 103 8.57 -10.56 8.94
N SER A 104 8.94 -10.96 10.15
CA SER A 104 9.32 -12.32 10.52
C SER A 104 8.13 -13.25 10.74
N GLN A 105 6.95 -12.70 11.03
CA GLN A 105 5.71 -13.43 11.26
C GLN A 105 4.56 -12.88 10.41
N GLN A 106 3.59 -13.74 10.13
CA GLN A 106 2.34 -13.33 9.50
C GLN A 106 1.57 -12.38 10.43
N LEU A 107 1.18 -11.22 9.91
CA LEU A 107 0.33 -10.29 10.66
C LEU A 107 -1.12 -10.77 10.63
N PRO A 108 -1.93 -10.42 11.65
CA PRO A 108 -3.37 -10.57 11.56
C PRO A 108 -3.91 -9.83 10.32
N PRO A 109 -4.88 -10.38 9.57
CA PRO A 109 -5.38 -9.80 8.32
C PRO A 109 -5.84 -8.33 8.45
N ILE A 110 -6.41 -7.97 9.60
CA ILE A 110 -6.86 -6.60 9.88
C ILE A 110 -5.67 -5.64 9.95
N VAL A 111 -4.59 -6.05 10.63
CA VAL A 111 -3.37 -5.24 10.77
C VAL A 111 -2.67 -5.12 9.42
N GLU A 112 -2.58 -6.22 8.68
CA GLU A 112 -2.02 -6.21 7.32
C GLU A 112 -2.78 -5.24 6.40
N THR A 113 -4.13 -5.23 6.50
CA THR A 113 -4.98 -4.31 5.75
C THR A 113 -4.69 -2.86 6.10
N ILE A 114 -4.58 -2.53 7.39
CA ILE A 114 -4.27 -1.17 7.86
C ILE A 114 -2.88 -0.75 7.37
N VAL A 115 -1.86 -1.59 7.53
CA VAL A 115 -0.49 -1.30 7.08
C VAL A 115 -0.45 -1.04 5.56
N ARG A 116 -1.17 -1.83 4.78
CA ARG A 116 -1.31 -1.65 3.33
C ARG A 116 -2.08 -0.38 2.96
N ALA A 117 -3.13 -0.04 3.69
CA ALA A 117 -3.87 1.21 3.52
C ALA A 117 -2.99 2.44 3.82
N LEU A 118 -2.10 2.34 4.81
CA LEU A 118 -1.08 3.35 5.12
C LEU A 118 0.07 3.40 4.09
N GLY A 119 0.02 2.52 3.09
CA GLY A 119 0.90 2.52 1.93
C GLY A 119 2.20 1.73 2.12
N LEU A 120 2.28 0.81 3.08
CA LEU A 120 3.40 -0.11 3.24
C LEU A 120 3.01 -1.52 2.83
N ASP A 121 3.95 -2.27 2.28
CA ASP A 121 3.72 -3.67 1.91
C ASP A 121 4.49 -4.60 2.87
N PRO A 122 3.78 -5.29 3.78
CA PRO A 122 4.42 -6.27 4.66
C PRO A 122 4.79 -7.52 3.85
N HIS A 123 6.08 -7.83 3.74
CA HIS A 123 6.56 -9.01 3.04
C HIS A 123 7.11 -10.05 4.02
N ILE A 124 6.66 -11.29 3.88
CA ILE A 124 7.14 -12.41 4.68
C ILE A 124 8.27 -13.07 3.91
N THR A 125 9.50 -12.84 4.35
CA THR A 125 10.66 -13.57 3.81
C THR A 125 10.71 -14.94 4.46
N THR A 126 10.02 -15.95 3.91
CA THR A 126 10.19 -17.33 4.39
C THR A 126 11.55 -17.85 3.91
N VAL A 127 12.53 -17.93 4.81
CA VAL A 127 13.76 -18.69 4.56
C VAL A 127 13.47 -20.16 4.89
N ASP A 128 13.82 -21.04 3.95
CA ASP A 128 13.48 -22.45 3.89
C ASP A 128 13.48 -23.20 5.25
N GLY A 129 12.33 -23.79 5.57
CA GLY A 129 12.17 -25.01 6.39
C GLY A 129 12.57 -24.98 7.87
N THR A 130 13.39 -24.03 8.31
CA THR A 130 13.90 -23.95 9.68
C THR A 130 13.47 -22.63 10.31
N LYS A 131 12.31 -22.67 11.00
CA LYS A 131 11.63 -21.50 11.58
C LYS A 131 12.49 -20.65 12.54
N GLN A 132 13.60 -21.17 13.04
CA GLN A 132 14.38 -20.54 14.11
C GLN A 132 15.68 -19.88 13.62
N LYS A 133 16.49 -20.58 12.80
CA LYS A 133 17.71 -20.00 12.20
C LYS A 133 17.43 -18.88 11.18
N SER A 134 16.27 -18.94 10.53
CA SER A 134 15.78 -17.92 9.58
C SER A 134 15.46 -16.57 10.25
N LEU A 135 14.86 -16.60 11.44
CA LEU A 135 14.54 -15.42 12.26
C LEU A 135 15.80 -14.63 12.63
N ARG A 136 16.90 -15.32 12.93
CA ARG A 136 18.20 -14.74 13.31
C ARG A 136 18.88 -14.02 12.14
N ILE A 137 19.03 -14.68 11.00
CA ILE A 137 19.65 -14.10 9.79
C ILE A 137 18.81 -12.91 9.29
N MET A 138 17.49 -12.99 9.44
CA MET A 138 16.59 -11.93 9.00
C MET A 138 16.62 -10.72 9.95
N ALA A 139 16.54 -10.90 11.27
CA ALA A 139 16.61 -9.79 12.21
C ALA A 139 17.97 -9.08 12.20
N GLU A 140 19.06 -9.83 11.96
CA GLU A 140 20.41 -9.28 11.84
C GLU A 140 20.64 -8.68 10.44
N GLY A 141 20.18 -9.31 9.36
CA GLY A 141 20.24 -8.79 7.99
C GLY A 141 19.38 -7.54 7.77
N LEU A 142 18.18 -7.49 8.35
CA LEU A 142 17.37 -6.28 8.40
C LEU A 142 18.04 -5.21 9.24
N ALA A 143 18.59 -5.52 10.42
CA ALA A 143 19.24 -4.50 11.24
C ALA A 143 20.49 -3.90 10.58
N VAL A 144 21.24 -4.68 9.78
CA VAL A 144 22.48 -4.23 9.13
C VAL A 144 22.21 -3.38 7.88
N ASN A 145 21.20 -3.73 7.06
CA ASN A 145 20.86 -2.99 5.84
C ASN A 145 19.68 -2.00 6.00
N SER A 146 19.11 -1.83 7.19
CA SER A 146 17.95 -0.96 7.38
C SER A 146 18.31 0.50 7.68
N SER A 147 17.33 1.36 7.36
CA SER A 147 17.32 2.77 7.73
C SER A 147 17.65 2.98 9.21
N TRP A 148 18.24 4.13 9.53
CA TRP A 148 18.59 4.50 10.91
C TRP A 148 17.40 4.38 11.89
N LEU A 149 16.19 4.65 11.41
CA LEU A 149 14.94 4.57 12.16
C LEU A 149 14.61 3.12 12.56
N ALA A 150 14.81 2.17 11.66
CA ALA A 150 14.60 0.75 11.96
C ALA A 150 15.63 0.24 12.98
N ARG A 151 16.91 0.58 12.80
CA ARG A 151 17.96 0.28 13.80
C ARG A 151 17.64 0.86 15.18
N TRP A 152 17.04 2.05 15.22
CA TRP A 152 16.56 2.64 16.47
C TRP A 152 15.39 1.83 17.05
N ALA A 153 14.36 1.56 16.26
CA ALA A 153 13.16 0.84 16.69
C ALA A 153 13.48 -0.56 17.23
N TYR A 154 14.39 -1.31 16.59
CA TYR A 154 14.81 -2.64 17.03
C TYR A 154 15.51 -2.66 18.40
N ARG A 155 16.16 -1.57 18.79
CA ARG A 155 16.87 -1.46 20.08
C ARG A 155 15.96 -1.02 21.23
N LYS A 156 14.74 -0.60 20.93
CA LYS A 156 13.80 -0.11 21.95
C LYS A 156 12.92 -1.23 22.48
N GLU A 157 12.45 -1.04 23.71
CA GLU A 157 11.47 -1.90 24.35
C GLU A 157 10.09 -1.74 23.68
N LYS A 158 9.27 -2.78 23.81
CA LYS A 158 7.94 -2.84 23.18
C LYS A 158 7.03 -1.68 23.59
N TRP A 159 7.07 -1.26 24.85
CA TRP A 159 6.23 -0.17 25.33
C TRP A 159 6.57 1.16 24.64
N VAL A 160 7.85 1.41 24.35
CA VAL A 160 8.30 2.60 23.62
C VAL A 160 7.73 2.58 22.20
N ILE A 161 7.77 1.44 21.53
CA ILE A 161 7.19 1.28 20.20
C ILE A 161 5.69 1.54 20.22
N VAL A 162 4.97 0.98 21.20
CA VAL A 162 3.53 1.24 21.38
C VAL A 162 3.26 2.72 21.61
N ALA A 163 4.04 3.40 22.43
CA ALA A 163 3.92 4.86 22.63
C ALA A 163 4.15 5.62 21.32
N VAL A 164 5.14 5.23 20.51
CA VAL A 164 5.38 5.84 19.20
C VAL A 164 4.23 5.58 18.23
N VAL A 165 3.62 4.38 18.23
CA VAL A 165 2.41 4.09 17.46
C VAL A 165 1.27 5.03 17.87
N TRP A 166 1.03 5.23 19.17
CA TRP A 166 0.01 6.16 19.64
C TRP A 166 0.28 7.62 19.24
N THR A 167 1.52 8.08 19.38
CA THR A 167 1.89 9.45 18.99
C THR A 167 1.78 9.67 17.48
N SER A 168 2.19 8.70 16.66
CA SER A 168 2.08 8.78 15.20
C SER A 168 0.65 8.65 14.71
N GLY A 169 -0.19 7.83 15.36
CA GLY A 169 -1.62 7.76 15.11
C GLY A 169 -2.32 9.09 15.44
N THR A 170 -2.00 9.69 16.58
CA THR A 170 -2.51 11.02 16.95
C THR A 170 -2.06 12.08 15.96
N GLY A 171 -0.79 12.05 15.56
CA GLY A 171 -0.23 12.91 14.53
C GLY A 171 -1.01 12.79 13.22
N LEU A 172 -1.26 11.57 12.74
CA LEU A 172 -2.04 11.32 11.53
C LEU A 172 -3.47 11.87 11.62
N LEU A 173 -4.14 11.67 12.75
CA LEU A 173 -5.49 12.22 12.97
C LEU A 173 -5.50 13.75 12.93
N LEU A 174 -4.50 14.39 13.54
CA LEU A 174 -4.32 15.85 13.46
C LEU A 174 -4.07 16.30 12.01
N SER A 175 -3.30 15.53 11.24
CA SER A 175 -3.07 15.80 9.81
C SER A 175 -4.35 15.69 8.99
N TYR A 176 -5.20 14.70 9.26
CA TYR A 176 -6.51 14.58 8.61
C TYR A 176 -7.47 15.70 9.03
N ALA A 177 -7.43 16.13 10.29
CA ALA A 177 -8.19 17.30 10.73
C ALA A 177 -7.70 18.56 10.00
N ALA A 178 -6.38 18.76 9.87
CA ALA A 178 -5.79 19.87 9.14
C ALA A 178 -6.17 19.84 7.64
N LEU A 179 -6.14 18.67 6.98
CA LEU A 179 -6.62 18.53 5.61
C LEU A 179 -8.11 18.89 5.48
N SER A 180 -8.93 18.46 6.44
CA SER A 180 -10.36 18.76 6.44
C SER A 180 -10.62 20.26 6.63
N VAL A 181 -9.88 20.91 7.52
CA VAL A 181 -9.92 22.37 7.69
C VAL A 181 -9.42 23.08 6.44
N MET A 182 -8.33 22.62 5.82
CA MET A 182 -7.85 23.14 4.54
C MET A 182 -8.91 23.01 3.46
N GLU A 183 -9.62 21.88 3.38
CA GLU A 183 -10.71 21.71 2.42
C GLU A 183 -11.89 22.64 2.71
N LEU A 184 -12.25 22.83 3.98
CA LEU A 184 -13.30 23.76 4.40
C LEU A 184 -12.94 25.23 4.11
N LEU A 185 -11.69 25.62 4.29
CA LEU A 185 -11.24 27.00 4.11
C LEU A 185 -10.81 27.31 2.67
N SER A 186 -10.35 26.32 1.92
CA SER A 186 -9.78 26.49 0.57
C SER A 186 -10.81 26.23 -0.55
N LYS A 187 -12.10 26.08 -0.23
CA LYS A 187 -13.04 25.47 -1.18
C LYS A 187 -13.38 26.34 -2.39
N ARG A 188 -12.70 26.02 -3.49
CA ARG A 188 -13.10 26.24 -4.89
C ARG A 188 -13.04 24.93 -5.70
N SER A 189 -13.35 23.80 -5.05
CA SER A 189 -13.46 22.50 -5.72
C SER A 189 -14.80 22.41 -6.43
N ALA A 190 -14.77 22.00 -7.70
CA ALA A 190 -15.96 21.85 -8.52
C ALA A 190 -16.83 20.64 -8.11
N LEU A 191 -16.27 19.65 -7.38
CA LEU A 191 -16.93 18.36 -7.12
C LEU A 191 -18.04 18.35 -6.05
N GLY A 192 -18.32 19.47 -5.39
CA GLY A 192 -19.56 19.59 -4.61
C GLY A 192 -19.41 20.41 -3.34
N CYS A 193 -20.24 21.43 -3.18
CA CYS A 193 -20.35 22.13 -1.90
C CYS A 193 -21.03 21.27 -0.82
N THR A 194 -21.80 20.25 -1.19
CA THR A 194 -22.56 19.41 -0.26
C THR A 194 -21.69 18.60 0.70
N TYR A 195 -20.44 18.27 0.35
CA TYR A 195 -19.57 17.46 1.21
C TYR A 195 -18.14 18.02 1.25
N PRO A 196 -17.68 18.64 2.36
CA PRO A 196 -16.38 19.35 2.39
C PRO A 196 -15.19 18.57 2.94
N VAL A 197 -15.16 17.26 2.75
CA VAL A 197 -14.05 16.40 3.21
C VAL A 197 -13.72 15.28 2.22
N TYR A 198 -13.77 15.53 0.91
CA TYR A 198 -13.46 14.55 -0.13
C TYR A 198 -12.02 14.05 -0.06
N VAL A 199 -11.04 14.93 0.19
CA VAL A 199 -9.63 14.53 0.23
C VAL A 199 -9.39 13.62 1.43
N THR A 200 -9.89 13.99 2.60
CA THR A 200 -9.82 13.15 3.80
C THR A 200 -10.53 11.81 3.59
N THR A 201 -11.72 11.84 2.96
CA THR A 201 -12.48 10.62 2.65
C THR A 201 -11.72 9.73 1.68
N TRP A 202 -11.06 10.30 0.67
CA TRP A 202 -10.22 9.56 -0.24
C TRP A 202 -9.10 8.82 0.50
N TYR A 203 -8.38 9.47 1.42
CA TYR A 203 -7.37 8.79 2.24
C TYR A 203 -7.95 7.62 3.05
N ILE A 204 -9.17 7.77 3.60
CA ILE A 204 -9.85 6.68 4.34
C ILE A 204 -10.24 5.54 3.40
N LEU A 205 -10.67 5.85 2.17
CA LEU A 205 -11.06 4.86 1.16
C LEU A 205 -9.90 3.97 0.72
N ALA A 206 -8.64 4.30 1.02
CA ALA A 206 -7.48 3.43 0.78
C ALA A 206 -7.58 2.07 1.51
N VAL A 207 -8.38 2.00 2.58
CA VAL A 207 -8.67 0.74 3.29
C VAL A 207 -9.37 -0.28 2.38
N PHE A 208 -10.18 0.18 1.41
CA PHE A 208 -10.90 -0.71 0.51
C PHE A 208 -9.97 -1.52 -0.41
N PRO A 209 -9.11 -0.92 -1.26
CA PRO A 209 -8.20 -1.70 -2.11
C PRO A 209 -7.21 -2.53 -1.28
N ALA A 210 -6.78 -2.04 -0.11
CA ALA A 210 -5.96 -2.81 0.81
C ALA A 210 -6.68 -4.06 1.34
N GLY A 211 -7.95 -3.94 1.76
CA GLY A 211 -8.74 -5.05 2.26
C GLY A 211 -9.01 -6.10 1.18
N VAL A 212 -9.29 -5.67 -0.04
CA VAL A 212 -9.40 -6.56 -1.21
C VAL A 212 -8.09 -7.32 -1.43
N HIS A 213 -6.95 -6.64 -1.36
CA HIS A 213 -5.64 -7.26 -1.52
C HIS A 213 -5.39 -8.37 -0.48
N VAL A 214 -5.58 -8.07 0.81
CA VAL A 214 -5.36 -9.03 1.90
C VAL A 214 -6.34 -10.20 1.82
N PHE A 215 -7.61 -9.95 1.46
CA PHE A 215 -8.62 -10.99 1.31
C PHE A 215 -8.22 -12.04 0.25
N PHE A 216 -7.75 -11.59 -0.91
CA PHE A 216 -7.33 -12.50 -1.99
C PHE A 216 -5.98 -13.17 -1.71
N ALA A 217 -5.03 -12.46 -1.07
CA ALA A 217 -3.75 -13.04 -0.67
C ALA A 217 -3.94 -14.22 0.32
N ASN A 218 -4.79 -14.03 1.34
CA ASN A 218 -5.08 -15.07 2.31
C ASN A 218 -5.77 -16.28 1.67
N ARG A 219 -6.72 -16.05 0.75
CA ARG A 219 -7.41 -17.15 0.07
C ARG A 219 -6.49 -17.94 -0.86
N GLY A 220 -5.58 -17.27 -1.57
CA GLY A 220 -4.57 -17.94 -2.38
C GLY A 220 -3.66 -18.85 -1.54
N SER A 221 -3.20 -18.35 -0.38
CA SER A 221 -2.37 -19.14 0.52
C SER A 221 -3.06 -20.40 1.07
N GLN A 222 -4.37 -20.33 1.35
CA GLN A 222 -5.16 -21.48 1.83
C GLN A 222 -5.34 -22.55 0.74
N LEU A 223 -5.55 -22.13 -0.50
CA LEU A 223 -5.69 -23.05 -1.63
C LEU A 223 -4.37 -23.78 -1.88
N SER A 224 -3.25 -23.07 -1.90
CA SER A 224 -1.93 -23.69 -2.07
C SER A 224 -1.53 -24.58 -0.88
N ALA A 225 -1.97 -24.26 0.34
CA ALA A 225 -1.77 -25.14 1.50
C ALA A 225 -2.58 -26.43 1.38
N THR A 226 -3.80 -26.35 0.85
CA THR A 226 -4.66 -27.51 0.61
C THR A 226 -4.09 -28.40 -0.49
N GLU A 227 -3.57 -27.80 -1.57
CA GLU A 227 -2.91 -28.53 -2.66
C GLU A 227 -1.67 -29.30 -2.15
N LYS A 228 -0.82 -28.67 -1.34
CA LYS A 228 0.33 -29.35 -0.72
C LYS A 228 -0.07 -30.47 0.23
N MET A 229 -1.20 -30.34 0.93
CA MET A 229 -1.73 -31.42 1.76
C MET A 229 -2.26 -32.57 0.89
N VAL A 230 -2.92 -32.28 -0.22
CA VAL A 230 -3.41 -33.29 -1.16
C VAL A 230 -2.24 -34.05 -1.81
N ASP A 231 -1.16 -33.36 -2.21
CA ASP A 231 0.04 -33.99 -2.75
C ASP A 231 0.77 -34.87 -1.71
N GLN A 232 0.73 -34.51 -0.43
CA GLN A 232 1.25 -35.37 0.65
C GLN A 232 0.36 -36.57 0.97
N LEU A 233 -0.95 -36.45 0.75
CA LEU A 233 -1.92 -37.52 0.99
C LEU A 233 -2.05 -38.50 -0.19
N GLN A 234 -1.48 -38.21 -1.35
CA GLN A 234 -1.46 -39.14 -2.47
C GLN A 234 -0.29 -40.14 -2.28
N PRO A 235 -0.55 -41.39 -1.87
CA PRO A 235 0.50 -42.38 -1.72
C PRO A 235 1.08 -42.65 -3.10
N SER A 236 2.40 -42.75 -3.18
CA SER A 236 3.13 -43.10 -4.40
C SER A 236 2.81 -44.54 -4.84
N THR A 237 1.61 -44.79 -5.35
CA THR A 237 1.22 -46.05 -5.96
C THR A 237 1.46 -46.00 -7.46
N THR A 238 2.69 -46.32 -7.86
CA THR A 238 3.15 -46.99 -9.11
C THR A 238 4.63 -46.64 -9.30
N SER A 239 5.59 -47.54 -9.55
CA SER A 239 5.54 -48.92 -9.99
C SER A 239 6.85 -49.64 -9.62
N SER A 240 6.74 -50.67 -8.79
CA SER A 240 7.71 -51.76 -8.71
C SER A 240 7.24 -52.89 -9.64
N SER A 241 7.95 -53.07 -10.75
CA SER A 241 7.99 -54.27 -11.59
C SER A 241 9.40 -54.31 -12.18
N ARG A 242 10.38 -54.94 -11.53
CA ARG A 242 10.74 -56.38 -11.60
C ARG A 242 11.01 -56.89 -13.03
N GLY A 243 12.28 -56.83 -13.41
CA GLY A 243 13.00 -57.99 -13.98
C GLY A 243 13.32 -57.97 -15.48
N GLN A 244 14.59 -57.76 -15.81
CA GLN A 244 15.28 -58.66 -16.73
C GLN A 244 16.79 -58.68 -16.47
N ALA A 245 17.30 -59.89 -16.31
CA ALA A 245 18.69 -60.23 -16.03
C ALA A 245 19.45 -60.51 -17.33
N GLY A 246 20.76 -60.24 -17.33
CA GLY A 246 21.72 -61.06 -18.09
C GLY A 246 22.88 -60.30 -18.76
N ARG A 247 24.11 -60.54 -18.23
CA ARG A 247 25.44 -60.57 -18.89
C ARG A 247 25.93 -59.26 -19.57
N SER A 248 27.21 -58.92 -19.66
CA SER A 248 28.51 -59.55 -19.36
C SER A 248 29.59 -58.45 -19.45
N LEU A 249 30.75 -58.74 -18.84
CA LEU A 249 32.07 -58.09 -18.94
C LEU A 249 32.33 -57.25 -20.21
N ASP A 250 32.89 -56.05 -20.05
CA ASP A 250 34.25 -55.77 -20.56
C ASP A 250 34.89 -54.50 -19.97
N GLU A 251 36.21 -54.57 -19.94
CA GLU A 251 37.20 -53.65 -19.39
C GLU A 251 37.42 -52.38 -20.24
N GLY A 252 37.69 -51.24 -19.58
CA GLY A 252 38.67 -50.26 -20.05
C GLY A 252 38.22 -49.13 -21.01
N GLN A 253 37.91 -47.95 -20.45
CA GLN A 253 38.28 -46.62 -21.00
C GLN A 253 37.85 -45.54 -19.99
N LEU A 254 38.78 -45.07 -19.15
CA LEU A 254 39.64 -43.89 -19.38
C LEU A 254 38.85 -42.59 -19.56
N ALA A 255 38.79 -41.86 -18.42
CA ALA A 255 38.79 -40.42 -18.25
C ALA A 255 38.14 -39.52 -19.31
N SER A 256 37.13 -38.78 -18.86
CA SER A 256 36.76 -37.40 -19.26
C SER A 256 35.28 -37.27 -19.61
N SER A 257 34.42 -37.08 -18.61
CA SER A 257 33.15 -36.31 -18.71
C SER A 257 32.35 -36.36 -17.41
N THR A 258 32.89 -35.78 -16.34
CA THR A 258 32.11 -35.60 -15.09
C THR A 258 32.37 -34.26 -14.44
N ASN A 259 32.44 -33.18 -15.24
CA ASN A 259 32.46 -31.82 -14.70
C ASN A 259 31.55 -30.81 -15.43
N ASN A 260 30.94 -31.17 -16.57
CA ASN A 260 30.15 -30.22 -17.36
C ASN A 260 28.63 -30.22 -17.09
N GLN A 261 28.13 -31.08 -16.19
CA GLN A 261 26.70 -31.13 -15.85
C GLN A 261 26.32 -30.32 -14.59
N THR A 262 27.29 -30.01 -13.72
CA THR A 262 27.04 -29.20 -12.52
C THR A 262 27.05 -27.70 -12.83
N GLU A 263 27.75 -27.25 -13.88
CA GLU A 263 27.74 -25.84 -14.31
C GLU A 263 26.53 -25.48 -15.20
N ARG A 264 25.98 -26.44 -15.97
CA ARG A 264 24.77 -26.19 -16.78
C ARG A 264 23.47 -26.07 -15.98
N LYS A 265 23.44 -26.48 -14.70
CA LYS A 265 22.29 -26.23 -13.81
C LYS A 265 22.37 -24.91 -13.04
N LYS A 266 23.55 -24.27 -12.97
CA LYS A 266 23.71 -22.93 -12.37
C LYS A 266 23.53 -21.78 -13.37
N ALA A 267 23.59 -22.06 -14.67
CA ALA A 267 23.41 -21.04 -15.72
C ALA A 267 21.95 -20.87 -16.19
N THR A 268 21.00 -21.66 -15.66
CA THR A 268 19.55 -21.51 -15.90
C THR A 268 18.81 -21.05 -14.65
N GLU A 269 19.50 -20.48 -13.67
CA GLU A 269 18.94 -19.40 -12.87
C GLU A 269 19.22 -18.10 -13.63
N GLY A 270 18.65 -18.02 -14.83
CA GLY A 270 18.51 -16.73 -15.49
C GLY A 270 17.85 -15.83 -14.46
N THR A 271 18.51 -14.71 -14.19
CA THR A 271 18.06 -13.61 -13.36
C THR A 271 16.61 -13.32 -13.74
N LYS A 272 15.68 -14.03 -13.07
CA LYS A 272 14.28 -13.68 -13.06
C LYS A 272 14.32 -12.36 -12.31
N PHE A 273 14.33 -11.30 -13.10
CA PHE A 273 13.80 -10.04 -12.65
C PHE A 273 12.33 -10.38 -12.33
N ASP A 274 12.10 -10.89 -11.12
CA ASP A 274 10.79 -11.00 -10.52
C ASP A 274 10.33 -9.56 -10.37
N CYS A 275 9.85 -9.02 -11.48
CA CYS A 275 9.04 -7.84 -11.49
C CYS A 275 7.83 -8.27 -10.65
N HIS A 276 7.80 -7.78 -9.41
CA HIS A 276 6.86 -8.20 -8.37
C HIS A 276 5.39 -8.07 -8.82
N CYS A 277 5.13 -7.32 -9.89
CA CYS A 277 3.83 -7.17 -10.55
C CYS A 277 3.41 -8.35 -11.46
N ALA A 278 4.33 -9.24 -11.85
CA ALA A 278 4.07 -10.27 -12.87
C ALA A 278 3.28 -11.48 -12.34
N GLY A 279 3.19 -11.65 -11.02
CA GLY A 279 2.43 -12.73 -10.37
C GLY A 279 1.15 -12.27 -9.67
N GLU A 280 0.93 -10.97 -9.49
CA GLU A 280 -0.28 -10.46 -8.85
C GLU A 280 -1.47 -10.57 -9.80
N GLN A 281 -2.57 -11.11 -9.29
CA GLN A 281 -3.82 -11.22 -10.06
C GLN A 281 -4.31 -9.81 -10.41
N TRP A 282 -4.64 -9.57 -11.68
CA TRP A 282 -5.13 -8.27 -12.17
C TRP A 282 -6.32 -7.70 -11.38
N PHE A 283 -7.15 -8.57 -10.80
CA PHE A 283 -8.27 -8.20 -9.93
C PHE A 283 -7.85 -7.44 -8.67
N VAL A 284 -6.63 -7.65 -8.16
CA VAL A 284 -6.07 -6.92 -7.01
C VAL A 284 -5.52 -5.56 -7.43
N GLN A 285 -4.94 -5.46 -8.63
CA GLN A 285 -4.38 -4.23 -9.17
C GLN A 285 -5.46 -3.22 -9.57
N PHE A 286 -6.62 -3.70 -10.04
CA PHE A 286 -7.71 -2.84 -10.50
C PHE A 286 -8.28 -1.89 -9.43
N PRO A 287 -8.63 -2.32 -8.20
CA PRO A 287 -9.05 -1.42 -7.12
C PRO A 287 -8.04 -0.32 -6.80
N TRP A 288 -6.75 -0.65 -6.80
CA TRP A 288 -5.68 0.33 -6.60
C TRP A 288 -5.63 1.32 -7.76
N ALA A 289 -5.70 0.85 -9.01
CA ALA A 289 -5.75 1.73 -10.18
C ALA A 289 -6.94 2.70 -10.11
N LEU A 290 -8.13 2.21 -9.78
CA LEU A 290 -9.32 3.03 -9.61
C LEU A 290 -9.15 4.06 -8.48
N TYR A 291 -8.61 3.64 -7.34
CA TYR A 291 -8.30 4.51 -6.20
C TYR A 291 -7.38 5.68 -6.61
N TYR A 292 -6.35 5.42 -7.42
CA TYR A 292 -5.44 6.46 -7.90
C TYR A 292 -6.09 7.39 -8.92
N ILE A 293 -6.86 6.85 -9.88
CA ILE A 293 -7.60 7.67 -10.85
C ILE A 293 -8.56 8.61 -10.13
N LEU A 294 -9.34 8.09 -9.17
CA LEU A 294 -10.24 8.91 -8.35
C LEU A 294 -9.49 9.95 -7.53
N GLY A 295 -8.34 9.60 -6.96
CA GLY A 295 -7.48 10.53 -6.23
C GLY A 295 -7.04 11.69 -7.11
N THR A 296 -6.51 11.40 -8.30
CA THR A 296 -6.13 12.42 -9.27
C THR A 296 -7.31 13.33 -9.62
N LEU A 297 -8.50 12.78 -9.89
CA LEU A 297 -9.70 13.57 -10.20
C LEU A 297 -10.16 14.45 -9.03
N ILE A 298 -10.10 13.93 -7.80
CA ILE A 298 -10.45 14.70 -6.60
C ILE A 298 -9.47 15.87 -6.43
N PHE A 299 -8.16 15.63 -6.54
CA PHE A 299 -7.17 16.69 -6.38
C PHE A 299 -7.16 17.69 -7.53
N THR A 300 -7.37 17.27 -8.79
CA THR A 300 -7.45 18.20 -9.94
C THR A 300 -8.71 19.06 -9.89
N SER A 301 -9.78 18.60 -9.23
CA SER A 301 -10.98 19.42 -9.02
C SER A 301 -10.72 20.69 -8.20
N ILE A 302 -9.62 20.73 -7.44
CA ILE A 302 -9.18 21.85 -6.62
C ILE A 302 -8.44 22.86 -7.53
N MET A 303 -9.21 23.59 -8.35
CA MET A 303 -8.65 24.38 -9.45
C MET A 303 -8.25 25.81 -9.06
N ALA A 304 -9.02 26.48 -8.22
CA ALA A 304 -8.88 27.92 -8.02
C ALA A 304 -8.15 28.27 -6.71
N VAL A 305 -7.01 27.64 -6.49
CA VAL A 305 -6.19 27.80 -5.29
C VAL A 305 -5.08 28.83 -5.50
N THR A 306 -4.81 29.66 -4.50
CA THR A 306 -3.69 30.60 -4.50
C THR A 306 -2.35 29.87 -4.30
N VAL A 307 -1.23 30.50 -4.65
CA VAL A 307 0.10 29.89 -4.46
C VAL A 307 0.35 29.52 -2.98
N ILE A 308 -0.06 30.38 -2.06
CA ILE A 308 0.12 30.16 -0.61
C ILE A 308 -0.72 28.96 -0.15
N GLU A 309 -1.98 28.89 -0.56
CA GLU A 309 -2.84 27.74 -0.26
C GLU A 309 -2.28 26.45 -0.87
N MET A 310 -1.75 26.48 -2.10
CA MET A 310 -1.13 25.33 -2.75
C MET A 310 0.07 24.81 -1.95
N VAL A 311 0.90 25.70 -1.41
CA VAL A 311 2.01 25.33 -0.51
C VAL A 311 1.46 24.69 0.77
N ALA A 312 0.41 25.25 1.38
CA ALA A 312 -0.20 24.66 2.56
C ALA A 312 -0.79 23.26 2.29
N TRP A 313 -1.45 23.07 1.14
CA TRP A 313 -1.93 21.76 0.67
C TRP A 313 -0.80 20.76 0.52
N PHE A 314 0.28 21.15 -0.15
CA PHE A 314 1.45 20.31 -0.33
C PHE A 314 2.08 19.90 1.01
N LEU A 315 2.28 20.84 1.93
CA LEU A 315 2.83 20.57 3.26
C LEU A 315 1.93 19.65 4.09
N CYS A 316 0.61 19.87 4.07
CA CYS A 316 -0.34 18.99 4.74
C CYS A 316 -0.29 17.57 4.16
N ALA A 317 -0.29 17.44 2.84
CA ALA A 317 -0.24 16.14 2.18
C ALA A 317 1.09 15.40 2.45
N MET A 318 2.22 16.12 2.45
CA MET A 318 3.52 15.61 2.88
C MET A 318 3.46 15.07 4.32
N PHE A 319 2.88 15.84 5.23
CA PHE A 319 2.79 15.47 6.65
C PHE A 319 1.87 14.27 6.88
N VAL A 320 0.71 14.20 6.20
CA VAL A 320 -0.18 13.03 6.19
C VAL A 320 0.56 11.79 5.71
N THR A 321 1.30 11.92 4.60
CA THR A 321 2.04 10.80 4.01
C THR A 321 3.13 10.31 4.97
N ALA A 322 3.94 11.23 5.51
CA ALA A 322 4.98 10.89 6.47
C ALA A 322 4.39 10.22 7.73
N ALA A 323 3.33 10.79 8.31
CA ALA A 323 2.66 10.22 9.48
C ALA A 323 2.07 8.84 9.19
N SER A 324 1.47 8.64 8.01
CA SER A 324 0.88 7.36 7.60
C SER A 324 1.94 6.27 7.49
N LYS A 325 3.04 6.56 6.80
CA LYS A 325 4.16 5.61 6.64
C LYS A 325 4.84 5.31 7.96
N LEU A 326 5.06 6.33 8.78
CA LEU A 326 5.68 6.17 10.09
C LEU A 326 4.79 5.31 11.00
N LEU A 327 3.48 5.57 11.02
CA LEU A 327 2.52 4.76 11.75
C LEU A 327 2.52 3.30 11.28
N GLY A 328 2.40 3.08 9.96
CA GLY A 328 2.40 1.73 9.40
C GLY A 328 3.69 0.96 9.73
N PHE A 329 4.84 1.65 9.68
CA PHE A 329 6.13 1.07 10.01
C PHE A 329 6.20 0.64 11.47
N PHE A 330 5.79 1.50 12.40
CA PHE A 330 5.81 1.18 13.82
C PHE A 330 4.74 0.15 14.22
N ILE A 331 3.61 0.09 13.51
CA ILE A 331 2.65 -1.01 13.63
C ILE A 331 3.35 -2.33 13.30
N CYS A 332 4.04 -2.45 12.17
CA CYS A 332 4.79 -3.67 11.83
C CYS A 332 5.82 -4.02 12.92
N MET A 333 6.58 -3.03 13.38
CA MET A 333 7.59 -3.23 14.43
C MET A 333 7.00 -3.66 15.79
N SER A 334 5.73 -3.34 16.07
CA SER A 334 5.07 -3.75 17.32
C SER A 334 4.81 -5.26 17.38
N PHE A 335 4.68 -5.91 16.21
CA PHE A 335 4.53 -7.37 16.09
C PHE A 335 5.89 -8.08 16.01
N GLU A 336 6.98 -7.35 15.84
CA GLU A 336 8.33 -7.90 15.83
C GLU A 336 8.89 -8.19 17.24
N ALA A 337 9.84 -9.12 17.30
CA ALA A 337 10.61 -9.40 18.51
C ALA A 337 11.62 -8.27 18.78
N THR A 338 11.20 -7.26 19.55
CA THR A 338 12.01 -6.10 19.94
C THR A 338 12.46 -6.15 21.41
N GLY A 339 13.56 -5.45 21.72
CA GLY A 339 14.09 -5.29 23.09
C GLY A 339 14.39 -6.62 23.81
N GLU A 340 13.82 -6.81 25.01
CA GLU A 340 14.00 -8.00 25.84
C GLU A 340 13.56 -9.30 25.17
N GLY A 341 12.56 -9.26 24.27
CA GLY A 341 12.12 -10.43 23.53
C GLY A 341 13.23 -11.03 22.67
N ARG A 342 14.09 -10.16 22.12
CA ARG A 342 15.29 -10.58 21.38
C ARG A 342 16.34 -11.18 22.32
N HIS A 343 16.54 -10.61 23.51
CA HIS A 343 17.47 -11.17 24.49
C HIS A 343 17.06 -12.58 24.95
N ARG A 344 15.77 -12.80 25.20
CA ARG A 344 15.25 -14.13 25.57
C ARG A 344 15.40 -15.14 24.44
N LEU A 345 15.12 -14.74 23.20
CA LEU A 345 15.35 -15.60 22.03
C LEU A 345 16.83 -15.98 21.90
N ARG A 346 17.76 -15.02 22.04
CA ARG A 346 19.20 -15.30 22.03
C ARG A 346 19.63 -16.25 23.14
N MET A 347 19.10 -16.10 24.36
CA MET A 347 19.43 -17.02 25.46
C MET A 347 18.87 -18.42 25.24
N SER A 348 17.65 -18.55 24.70
CA SER A 348 17.09 -19.85 24.36
C SER A 348 17.85 -20.57 23.25
N GLU A 349 18.40 -19.81 22.29
CA GLU A 349 19.21 -20.35 21.20
C GLU A 349 20.60 -20.77 21.68
N GLN A 350 21.26 -19.96 22.50
CA GLN A 350 22.57 -20.30 23.05
C GLN A 350 22.50 -21.63 23.82
N LYS A 351 21.44 -21.81 24.61
CA LYS A 351 21.19 -23.07 25.31
C LYS A 351 21.02 -24.26 24.35
N LEU A 352 20.35 -24.05 23.20
CA LEU A 352 20.09 -25.10 22.21
C LEU A 352 21.36 -25.49 21.43
N ASP A 353 22.19 -24.50 21.09
CA ASP A 353 23.49 -24.72 20.45
C ASP A 353 24.46 -25.43 21.42
N ASP A 354 24.44 -25.07 22.71
CA ASP A 354 25.22 -25.75 23.76
C ASP A 354 24.76 -27.20 23.96
N GLU A 355 23.45 -27.47 23.96
CA GLU A 355 22.88 -28.83 24.05
C GLU A 355 23.23 -29.70 22.82
N MET A 356 23.20 -29.12 21.60
CA MET A 356 23.65 -29.83 20.40
C MET A 356 25.15 -30.14 20.47
N ASN A 357 26.00 -29.18 20.82
CA ASN A 357 27.44 -29.40 20.90
C ASN A 357 27.79 -30.50 21.92
N PHE A 358 27.03 -30.60 23.01
CA PHE A 358 27.21 -31.65 24.01
C PHE A 358 26.84 -33.05 23.49
N GLN A 359 25.91 -33.19 22.53
CA GLN A 359 25.58 -34.50 21.93
C GLN A 359 26.65 -35.04 20.98
N TYR A 360 27.55 -34.18 20.48
CA TYR A 360 28.57 -34.55 19.49
C TYR A 360 29.97 -34.74 20.08
N THR A 361 30.13 -34.50 21.38
CA THR A 361 31.34 -34.81 22.18
C THR A 361 31.08 -36.01 23.06
#